data_AF-A0AAN8IJM3-F1
#
_entry.id   AF-A0AAN8IJM3-F1
#
_cell.length_a   1.000
_cell.length_b   1.000
_cell.length_c   1.000
_cell.angle_alpha   90.00
_cell.angle_beta   90.00
_cell.angle_gamma   90.00
#
_symmetry.space_group_name_H-M   'P 1'
#
loop_
_entity.id
_entity.type
_entity.pdbx_description
1 polymer ?
#
loop_
_entity_poly.entity_id
_entity_poly.type
_entity_poly.pdbx_seq_one_letter_code
_entity_poly.pdbx_strand_id
1 'polypeptide(L)'
;MNYSFQVQMSITAVENNQATFEMAEKWFSLKPDNTLEVIVQDEVMFLRKRAARESRFDAIVLDSCFSYTTDDIHCPSTAFLDPYVIRSMAALVGEQGE
;
A
#
# COMPACT_ATOMS: atom_id res chain seq x y z
N MET A 1 7.19 -20.29 29.92
CA MET A 1 7.66 -19.04 29.32
C MET A 1 7.15 -18.99 27.89
N ASN A 2 6.08 -18.23 27.62
CA ASN A 2 5.58 -18.04 26.27
C ASN A 2 6.26 -16.79 25.69
N TYR A 3 7.30 -16.99 24.86
CA TYR A 3 7.76 -15.93 23.98
C TYR A 3 6.87 -15.95 22.74
N SER A 4 5.78 -15.18 22.75
CA SER A 4 5.16 -14.77 21.49
C SER A 4 6.01 -13.65 20.92
N PHE A 5 6.86 -13.95 19.95
CA PHE A 5 7.49 -12.93 19.13
C PHE A 5 6.38 -12.22 18.34
N GLN A 6 5.97 -11.06 18.81
CA GLN A 6 4.99 -10.22 18.12
C GLN A 6 5.79 -9.24 17.26
N VAL A 7 5.75 -9.44 15.95
CA VAL A 7 6.35 -8.50 14.99
C VAL A 7 5.62 -7.16 15.17
N GLN A 8 6.33 -6.13 15.62
CA GLN A 8 5.80 -4.77 15.73
C GLN A 8 6.00 -4.06 14.40
N MET A 9 5.04 -4.20 13.49
CA MET A 9 4.94 -3.41 12.27
C MET A 9 3.84 -2.37 12.41
N SER A 10 4.07 -1.17 11.88
CA SER A 10 3.01 -0.20 11.60
C SER A 10 2.76 -0.24 10.10
N ILE A 11 1.56 -0.67 9.71
CA ILE A 11 1.18 -0.92 8.33
C ILE A 11 0.15 0.12 7.92
N THR A 12 0.39 0.77 6.79
CA THR A 12 -0.62 1.55 6.08
C THR A 12 -0.93 0.83 4.78
N ALA A 13 -2.12 0.22 4.69
CA ALA A 13 -2.64 -0.33 3.45
C ALA A 13 -3.49 0.73 2.73
N VAL A 14 -3.28 0.91 1.43
CA VAL A 14 -4.08 1.82 0.61
C VAL A 14 -4.79 0.99 -0.44
N GLU A 15 -6.11 1.14 -0.50
CA GLU A 15 -6.99 0.39 -1.40
C GLU A 15 -7.91 1.40 -2.10
N ASN A 16 -8.08 1.30 -3.42
CA ASN A 16 -8.89 2.27 -4.16
C ASN A 16 -10.38 1.91 -4.19
N ASN A 17 -10.74 0.68 -3.82
CA ASN A 17 -12.08 0.13 -3.91
C ASN A 17 -12.70 -0.12 -2.53
N GLN A 18 -13.70 0.69 -2.19
CA GLN A 18 -14.45 0.59 -0.94
C GLN A 18 -15.10 -0.80 -0.74
N ALA A 19 -15.60 -1.42 -1.82
CA ALA A 19 -16.22 -2.74 -1.71
C ALA A 19 -15.20 -3.84 -1.39
N THR A 20 -13.96 -3.74 -1.89
CA THR A 20 -12.87 -4.67 -1.52
C THR A 20 -12.59 -4.59 -0.02
N PHE A 21 -12.46 -3.37 0.52
CA PHE A 21 -12.27 -3.16 1.96
C PHE A 21 -13.42 -3.74 2.80
N GLU A 22 -14.67 -3.41 2.44
CA GLU A 22 -15.86 -3.92 3.15
C GLU A 22 -15.97 -5.44 3.09
N MET A 23 -15.61 -6.06 1.96
CA MET A 23 -15.55 -7.51 1.83
C MET A 23 -14.47 -8.11 2.73
N ALA A 24 -13.28 -7.50 2.78
CA ALA A 24 -12.18 -7.93 3.62
C ALA A 24 -12.54 -7.91 5.11
N GLU A 25 -13.19 -6.84 5.58
CA GLU A 25 -13.66 -6.73 6.96
C GLU A 25 -14.75 -7.77 7.26
N LYS A 26 -15.73 -7.91 6.37
CA LYS A 26 -16.90 -8.75 6.62
C LYS A 26 -16.60 -10.25 6.52
N TRP A 27 -15.75 -10.66 5.59
CA TRP A 27 -15.59 -12.06 5.21
C TRP A 27 -14.18 -12.62 5.41
N PHE A 28 -13.15 -11.77 5.48
CA PHE A 28 -11.74 -12.21 5.57
C PHE A 28 -11.05 -11.82 6.88
N SER A 29 -11.84 -11.44 7.90
CA SER A 29 -11.33 -11.13 9.25
C SER A 29 -10.31 -9.98 9.30
N LEU A 30 -10.30 -9.10 8.29
CA LEU A 30 -9.55 -7.85 8.37
C LEU A 30 -10.08 -7.02 9.54
N LYS A 31 -9.18 -6.58 10.41
CA LYS A 31 -9.48 -5.75 11.58
C LYS A 31 -8.42 -4.66 11.70
N PRO A 32 -8.67 -3.47 11.12
CA PRO A 32 -7.80 -2.33 11.34
C PRO A 32 -7.68 -2.03 12.84
N ASP A 33 -6.49 -1.64 13.27
CA ASP A 33 -6.18 -1.34 14.67
C ASP A 33 -5.02 -0.33 14.76
N ASN A 34 -4.39 -0.19 15.93
CA ASN A 34 -3.29 0.75 16.11
C ASN A 34 -2.03 0.40 15.30
N THR A 35 -1.94 -0.83 14.77
CA THR A 35 -0.81 -1.34 13.98
C THR A 35 -1.14 -1.48 12.50
N LEU A 36 -2.43 -1.52 12.12
CA LEU A 36 -2.89 -1.58 10.74
C LEU A 36 -3.92 -0.47 10.46
N GLU A 37 -3.50 0.53 9.70
CA GLU A 37 -4.37 1.54 9.11
C GLU A 37 -4.73 1.13 7.68
N VAL A 38 -6.01 1.19 7.31
CA VAL A 38 -6.47 1.01 5.94
C VAL A 38 -7.06 2.31 5.44
N ILE A 39 -6.55 2.82 4.32
CA ILE A 39 -7.01 4.06 3.71
C ILE A 39 -7.64 3.76 2.36
N VAL A 40 -8.96 4.04 2.25
CA VAL A 40 -9.67 3.88 0.99
C VAL A 40 -9.53 5.14 0.13
N GLN A 41 -8.61 5.13 -0.84
CA GLN A 41 -8.34 6.26 -1.74
C GLN A 41 -7.53 5.84 -2.97
N ASP A 42 -7.39 6.77 -3.93
CA ASP A 42 -6.43 6.62 -5.02
C ASP A 42 -4.97 6.55 -4.51
N GLU A 43 -4.31 5.44 -4.82
CA GLU A 43 -2.97 5.09 -4.34
C GLU A 43 -1.88 6.03 -4.90
N VAL A 44 -1.99 6.46 -6.16
CA VAL A 44 -1.03 7.39 -6.79
C VAL A 44 -1.10 8.76 -6.12
N MET A 45 -2.30 9.24 -5.84
CA MET A 45 -2.53 10.49 -5.11
C MET A 45 -2.04 10.41 -3.67
N PHE A 46 -2.18 9.26 -3.01
CA PHE A 46 -1.59 9.04 -1.69
C PHE A 46 -0.08 9.19 -1.71
N LEU A 47 0.61 8.45 -2.58
CA LEU A 47 2.07 8.48 -2.70
C LEU A 47 2.59 9.90 -2.94
N ARG A 48 1.96 10.64 -3.88
CA ARG A 48 2.34 12.03 -4.19
C ARG A 48 2.20 12.95 -2.97
N LYS A 49 1.08 12.87 -2.25
CA LYS A 49 0.85 13.69 -1.05
C LYS A 49 1.78 13.31 0.09
N ARG A 50 2.08 12.03 0.25
CA ARG A 50 2.96 11.51 1.31
C ARG A 50 4.41 11.93 1.05
N ALA A 51 4.87 11.83 -0.19
CA ALA A 51 6.22 12.25 -0.58
C ALA A 51 6.46 13.74 -0.30
N ALA A 52 5.44 14.59 -0.45
CA ALA A 52 5.53 16.02 -0.12
C ALA A 52 5.61 16.33 1.39
N ARG A 53 5.35 15.34 2.27
CA ARG A 53 5.35 15.50 3.74
C ARG A 53 6.57 14.86 4.41
N GLU A 54 7.56 14.38 3.63
CA GLU A 54 8.81 13.74 4.09
C GLU A 54 8.67 12.55 5.06
N SER A 55 7.49 11.97 5.14
CA SER A 55 7.23 10.79 5.96
C SER A 55 7.68 9.53 5.22
N ARG A 56 8.57 8.75 5.81
CA ARG A 56 9.18 7.56 5.20
C ARG A 56 8.50 6.26 5.62
N PHE A 57 8.69 5.22 4.81
CA PHE A 57 8.35 3.84 5.14
C PHE A 57 9.64 3.01 5.09
N ASP A 58 9.74 2.00 5.96
CA ASP A 58 10.85 1.04 5.91
C ASP A 58 10.71 0.05 4.75
N ALA A 59 9.46 -0.17 4.29
CA ALA A 59 9.17 -0.97 3.11
C ALA A 59 7.90 -0.51 2.39
N ILE A 60 7.83 -0.70 1.08
CA ILE A 60 6.63 -0.49 0.25
C ILE A 60 6.33 -1.77 -0.53
N VAL A 61 5.15 -2.35 -0.29
CA VAL A 61 4.63 -3.47 -1.10
C VAL A 61 3.60 -2.92 -2.09
N LEU A 62 3.87 -3.11 -3.39
CA LEU A 62 2.96 -2.75 -4.46
C LEU A 62 2.21 -3.98 -4.97
N ASP A 63 0.95 -4.10 -4.59
CA ASP A 63 0.03 -5.16 -5.03
C ASP A 63 -1.25 -4.54 -5.61
N SER A 64 -1.08 -3.80 -6.72
CA SER A 64 -2.16 -3.08 -7.39
C SER A 64 -2.24 -3.51 -8.84
N CYS A 65 -3.33 -4.18 -9.22
CA CYS A 65 -3.53 -4.79 -10.53
C CYS A 65 -4.76 -4.21 -11.23
N PHE A 66 -4.84 -4.33 -12.54
CA PHE A 66 -6.09 -4.06 -13.25
C PHE A 66 -7.15 -5.12 -12.93
N SER A 67 -8.42 -4.73 -12.94
CA SER A 67 -9.52 -5.70 -12.87
C SER A 67 -9.88 -6.32 -14.23
N TYR A 68 -9.25 -5.86 -15.31
CA TYR A 68 -9.52 -6.29 -16.69
C TYR A 68 -8.23 -6.71 -17.40
N THR A 69 -8.34 -7.62 -18.37
CA THR A 69 -7.20 -8.32 -19.00
C THR A 69 -6.82 -7.76 -20.38
N THR A 70 -7.16 -6.50 -20.68
CA THR A 70 -6.87 -5.90 -21.99
C THR A 70 -5.45 -5.35 -22.12
N ASP A 71 -4.70 -5.29 -21.02
CA ASP A 71 -3.36 -4.71 -20.97
C ASP A 71 -2.27 -5.79 -21.03
N ASP A 72 -1.16 -5.47 -21.71
CA ASP A 72 0.00 -6.36 -21.83
C ASP A 72 0.67 -6.66 -20.48
N ILE A 73 0.51 -5.75 -19.50
CA ILE A 73 0.96 -5.90 -18.12
C ILE A 73 -0.28 -5.79 -17.22
N HIS A 74 -0.65 -6.92 -16.59
CA HIS A 74 -1.81 -6.97 -15.69
C HIS A 74 -1.51 -6.39 -14.30
N CYS A 75 -0.29 -6.62 -13.80
CA CYS A 75 0.20 -6.16 -12.50
C CYS A 75 1.67 -5.71 -12.62
N PRO A 76 2.06 -4.55 -12.05
CA PRO A 76 1.16 -3.58 -11.44
C PRO A 76 0.34 -2.81 -12.49
N SER A 77 -0.70 -2.10 -12.06
CA SER A 77 -1.39 -1.11 -12.89
C SER A 77 -0.36 -0.17 -13.54
N THR A 78 -0.55 0.17 -14.83
CA THR A 78 0.40 1.01 -15.58
C THR A 78 0.62 2.39 -14.96
N ALA A 79 -0.30 2.87 -14.11
CA ALA A 79 -0.11 4.09 -13.34
C ALA A 79 1.14 4.05 -12.43
N PHE A 80 1.52 2.86 -11.94
CA PHE A 80 2.73 2.67 -11.15
C PHE A 80 4.01 2.53 -11.97
N LEU A 81 3.89 2.40 -13.30
CA LEU A 81 5.02 2.43 -14.21
C LEU A 81 5.42 3.87 -14.61
N ASP A 82 4.62 4.87 -14.22
CA ASP A 82 4.97 6.28 -14.40
C ASP A 82 6.25 6.62 -13.61
N PRO A 83 7.31 7.13 -14.25
CA PRO A 83 8.55 7.51 -13.59
C PRO A 83 8.38 8.48 -12.40
N TYR A 84 7.35 9.33 -12.40
CA TYR A 84 7.05 10.22 -11.28
C TYR A 84 6.50 9.46 -10.06
N VAL A 85 5.71 8.41 -10.29
CA VAL A 85 5.19 7.56 -9.22
C VAL A 85 6.32 6.69 -8.65
N ILE A 86 7.15 6.11 -9.52
CA ILE A 86 8.37 5.38 -9.12
C ILE A 86 9.28 6.26 -8.25
N ARG A 87 9.54 7.50 -8.68
CA ARG A 87 10.33 8.46 -7.87
C ARG A 87 9.68 8.79 -6.53
N SER A 88 8.35 8.87 -6.48
CA SER A 88 7.63 9.12 -5.22
C SER A 88 7.81 7.95 -4.25
N MET A 89 7.68 6.70 -4.73
CA MET A 89 7.93 5.50 -3.92
C MET A 89 9.39 5.44 -3.45
N ALA A 90 10.36 5.65 -4.35
CA ALA A 90 11.78 5.66 -4.03
C ALA A 90 12.13 6.73 -2.96
N ALA A 91 11.54 7.91 -3.06
CA ALA A 91 11.76 8.97 -2.07
C ALA A 91 11.19 8.62 -0.69
N LEU A 92 10.08 7.87 -0.64
CA LEU A 92 9.40 7.44 0.57
C LEU A 92 10.12 6.28 1.28
N VAL A 93 10.71 5.35 0.54
CA VAL A 93 11.40 4.18 1.12
C VAL A 93 12.83 4.50 1.61
N GLY A 94 13.49 5.50 1.00
CA GLY A 94 14.83 5.92 1.43
C GLY A 94 15.94 4.94 1.02
N GLU A 95 17.17 5.17 1.49
CA GLU A 95 18.35 4.42 1.02
C GLU A 95 18.46 2.99 1.55
N GLN A 96 17.78 2.69 2.66
CA GLN A 96 17.88 1.40 3.36
C GLN A 96 16.56 0.62 3.41
N GLY A 97 15.48 1.20 2.88
CA GLY A 97 14.19 0.52 2.86
C GLY A 97 14.02 -0.35 1.60
N GLU A 98 13.03 -1.22 1.65
CA GLU A 98 12.71 -2.22 0.60
C GLU A 98 11.46 -1.87 -0.23
#